data_AF-A0A7R9PFK4-F1
#
_entry.id   AF-A0A7R9PFK4-F1
#
_cell.length_a   1.000
_cell.length_b   1.000
_cell.length_c   1.000
_cell.angle_alpha   90.00
_cell.angle_beta   90.00
_cell.angle_gamma   90.00
#
_symmetry.space_group_name_H-M   'P 1'
#
loop_
_entity.id
_entity.type
_entity.pdbx_description
1 polymer ?
#
loop_
_entity_poly.entity_id
_entity_poly.type
_entity_poly.pdbx_seq_one_letter_code
_entity_poly.pdbx_strand_id
1 'polypeptide(L)'
;MEEKDPCVPSPCGAYSQCREVNEQAVCSCLPTYIGSPPGCRPECVVSSECPQNRACVNQKCEDPCPGPCGLNTRCQVINHSPICSCRQGFTGDPFTRCYTIPPPIYIPPTPIVRDPCVPSPCGANSQCRDIGGSPSCSCLVNYMGSPPNCRPECTINSECA
;
A
#
# COMPACT_ATOMS: atom_id res chain seq x y z
N MET A 1 13.00 76.15 7.02
CA MET A 1 12.49 75.00 7.81
C MET A 1 12.86 73.78 7.00
N GLU A 2 13.65 72.87 7.57
CA GLU A 2 14.03 71.63 6.89
C GLU A 2 12.90 70.62 7.14
N GLU A 3 12.17 70.28 6.07
CA GLU A 3 11.10 69.29 6.09
C GLU A 3 11.76 67.92 6.28
N LYS A 4 11.75 67.43 7.52
CA LYS A 4 12.37 66.16 7.88
C LYS A 4 11.37 65.05 7.59
N ASP A 5 11.67 64.23 6.59
CA ASP A 5 10.87 63.05 6.24
C ASP A 5 10.62 62.17 7.49
N PRO A 6 9.36 62.04 7.94
CA PRO A 6 9.03 61.29 9.16
C PRO A 6 9.26 59.78 9.01
N CYS A 7 9.48 59.29 7.78
CA CYS A 7 9.83 57.90 7.49
C CYS A 7 11.36 57.64 7.48
N VAL A 8 12.21 58.66 7.75
CA VAL A 8 13.67 58.50 7.74
C VAL A 8 14.31 59.00 9.07
N PRO A 9 14.81 58.09 9.93
CA PRO A 9 14.73 56.62 9.86
C PRO A 9 13.30 56.10 10.14
N SER A 10 12.93 54.97 9.52
CA SER A 10 11.56 54.46 9.60
C SER A 10 11.16 54.06 11.03
N PRO A 11 10.05 54.59 11.58
CA PRO A 11 9.54 54.20 12.89
C PRO A 11 8.68 52.92 12.86
N CYS A 12 8.40 52.35 11.68
CA CYS A 12 7.35 51.36 11.47
C CYS A 12 7.71 49.90 11.81
N GLY A 13 8.94 49.61 12.21
CA GLY A 13 9.37 48.24 12.53
C GLY A 13 9.54 47.32 11.31
N ALA A 14 9.87 46.05 11.56
CA ALA A 14 10.13 45.07 10.50
C ALA A 14 8.86 44.75 9.68
N TYR A 15 9.07 44.36 8.42
CA TYR A 15 8.00 43.95 7.50
C TYR A 15 6.85 44.95 7.34
N SER A 16 7.14 46.24 7.56
CA SER A 16 6.17 47.33 7.50
C SER A 16 6.59 48.37 6.48
N GLN A 17 5.62 48.94 5.79
CA GLN A 17 5.77 50.10 4.91
C GLN A 17 5.45 51.37 5.68
N CYS A 18 6.33 52.37 5.58
CA CYS A 18 6.08 53.72 6.05
C CYS A 18 5.57 54.57 4.89
N ARG A 19 4.48 55.31 5.12
CA ARG A 19 3.97 56.33 4.20
C ARG A 19 3.73 57.62 4.97
N GLU A 20 4.20 58.73 4.43
CA GLU A 20 3.88 60.03 4.99
C GLU A 20 2.41 60.40 4.68
N VAL A 21 1.67 60.83 5.70
CA VAL A 21 0.33 61.39 5.57
C VAL A 21 0.20 62.55 6.55
N ASN A 22 0.04 63.79 6.05
CA ASN A 22 -0.01 65.03 6.85
C ASN A 22 1.23 65.21 7.76
N GLU A 23 2.45 65.12 7.19
CA GLU A 23 3.72 65.26 7.93
C GLU A 23 3.92 64.22 9.07
N GLN A 24 3.13 63.14 9.07
CA GLN A 24 3.21 62.04 10.03
C GLN A 24 3.53 60.73 9.34
N ALA A 25 4.35 59.91 9.99
CA ALA A 25 4.62 58.54 9.57
C ALA A 25 3.40 57.65 9.85
N VAL A 26 2.77 57.16 8.79
CA VAL A 26 1.72 56.13 8.86
C VAL A 26 2.32 54.79 8.47
N CYS A 27 2.15 53.80 9.33
CA CYS A 27 2.69 52.47 9.14
C CYS A 27 1.61 51.48 8.71
N SER A 28 1.91 50.62 7.75
CA SER A 28 1.10 49.45 7.39
C SER A 28 1.97 48.24 7.16
N CYS A 29 1.46 47.01 7.37
CA CYS A 29 2.24 45.82 7.02
C CYS A 29 2.46 45.73 5.50
N LEU A 30 3.60 45.18 5.09
CA LEU A 30 3.85 44.84 3.69
C LEU A 30 2.80 43.83 3.19
N PRO A 31 2.55 43.76 1.87
CA PRO A 31 1.66 42.76 1.29
C PRO A 31 2.05 41.37 1.76
N THR A 32 1.06 40.55 2.14
CA THR A 32 1.21 39.17 2.64
C THR A 32 1.71 39.00 4.08
N TYR A 33 2.05 40.09 4.77
CA TYR A 33 2.33 40.08 6.22
C TYR A 33 1.07 40.40 7.01
N ILE A 34 0.92 39.77 8.17
CA ILE A 34 -0.24 39.90 9.06
C ILE A 34 0.11 40.64 10.34
N GLY A 35 -0.91 41.20 11.00
CA GLY A 35 -0.77 41.94 12.26
C GLY A 35 -0.85 43.45 12.06
N SER A 36 -0.28 44.18 13.00
CA SER A 36 -0.22 45.65 12.99
C SER A 36 1.21 46.12 13.30
N PRO A 37 1.72 47.15 12.60
CA PRO A 37 3.04 47.70 12.90
C PRO A 37 3.17 48.13 14.37
N PRO A 38 4.36 47.98 14.99
CA PRO A 38 5.61 47.45 14.42
C PRO A 38 5.71 45.91 14.41
N GLY A 39 4.66 45.21 14.84
CA GLY A 39 4.61 43.75 15.01
C GLY A 39 4.11 43.00 13.77
N CYS A 40 4.38 43.50 12.57
CA CYS A 40 4.06 42.77 11.35
C CYS A 40 4.90 41.50 11.28
N ARG A 41 4.26 40.38 10.97
CA ARG A 41 4.89 39.06 10.90
C ARG A 41 4.39 38.28 9.69
N PRO A 42 5.15 37.30 9.20
CA PRO A 42 4.66 36.40 8.17
C PRO A 42 3.41 35.63 8.63
N GLU A 43 2.70 35.02 7.69
CA GLU A 43 1.53 34.17 7.99
C GLU A 43 1.94 33.00 8.90
N CYS A 44 3.10 32.41 8.65
CA CYS A 44 3.69 31.35 9.47
C CYS A 44 5.21 31.43 9.48
N VAL A 45 5.82 30.92 10.55
CA VAL A 45 7.26 30.61 10.64
C VAL A 45 7.44 29.09 10.82
N VAL A 46 6.47 28.44 11.45
CA VAL A 46 6.43 26.99 11.65
C VAL A 46 5.12 26.39 11.14
N SER A 47 5.16 25.15 10.64
CA SER A 47 3.96 24.50 10.08
C SER A 47 2.82 24.33 11.09
N SER A 48 3.10 24.30 12.39
CA SER A 48 2.07 24.23 13.44
C SER A 48 1.21 25.50 13.55
N GLU A 49 1.63 26.62 12.95
CA GLU A 49 0.80 27.83 12.82
C GLU A 49 -0.23 27.70 11.69
N CYS A 50 -0.05 26.73 10.80
CA CYS A 50 -0.97 26.45 9.70
C CYS A 50 -2.08 25.46 10.10
N PRO A 51 -3.19 25.42 9.36
CA PRO A 51 -4.15 24.33 9.43
C PRO A 51 -3.48 22.95 9.22
N GLN A 52 -4.04 21.88 9.80
CA GLN A 52 -3.45 20.52 9.71
C GLN A 52 -3.23 20.01 8.28
N ASN A 53 -4.01 20.50 7.32
CA ASN A 53 -3.95 20.16 5.90
C ASN A 53 -3.01 21.09 5.09
N ARG A 54 -2.23 21.94 5.72
CA ARG A 54 -1.29 22.88 5.09
C ARG A 54 0.05 22.87 5.79
N ALA A 55 1.10 23.34 5.14
CA ALA A 55 2.45 23.45 5.71
C ALA A 55 2.98 24.86 5.54
N CYS A 56 3.92 25.26 6.38
CA CYS A 56 4.58 26.54 6.22
C CYS A 56 5.66 26.44 5.14
N VAL A 57 5.37 27.01 3.97
CA VAL A 57 6.26 27.05 2.81
C VAL A 57 6.46 28.51 2.43
N ASN A 58 7.71 28.95 2.38
CA ASN A 58 8.05 30.35 2.06
C ASN A 58 7.25 31.38 2.89
N GLN A 59 7.12 31.13 4.20
CA GLN A 59 6.40 32.00 5.15
C GLN A 59 4.89 32.12 4.91
N LYS A 60 4.31 31.17 4.17
CA LYS A 60 2.88 31.06 3.89
C LYS A 60 2.34 29.66 4.15
N CYS A 61 1.08 29.58 4.53
CA CYS A 61 0.40 28.31 4.73
C CYS A 61 -0.11 27.78 3.39
N GLU A 62 0.68 26.93 2.75
CA GLU A 62 0.39 26.35 1.44
C GLU A 62 0.13 24.84 1.52
N ASP A 63 -0.50 24.29 0.48
CA ASP A 63 -0.64 22.84 0.34
C ASP A 63 0.72 22.24 -0.05
N PRO A 64 1.32 21.32 0.75
CA PRO A 64 2.59 20.69 0.41
C PRO A 64 2.47 19.58 -0.65
N CYS A 65 1.27 19.22 -1.12
CA CYS A 65 1.07 18.15 -2.10
C CYS A 65 1.58 18.36 -3.54
N PRO A 66 1.62 19.57 -4.13
CA PRO A 66 2.14 19.76 -5.48
C PRO A 66 3.68 19.64 -5.46
N GLY A 67 4.21 18.55 -6.03
CA GLY A 67 5.65 18.32 -6.15
C GLY A 67 6.18 16.98 -5.59
N PRO A 68 5.88 16.60 -4.33
CA PRO A 68 6.52 15.44 -3.70
C PRO A 68 6.06 14.06 -4.20
N CYS A 69 4.87 13.96 -4.79
CA CYS A 69 4.31 12.66 -5.20
C CYS A 69 4.53 12.35 -6.68
N GLY A 70 4.76 11.07 -6.97
CA GLY A 70 4.98 10.56 -8.32
C GLY A 70 3.70 10.46 -9.17
N LEU A 71 3.83 9.92 -10.39
CA LEU A 71 2.70 9.76 -11.32
C LEU A 71 1.71 8.66 -10.88
N ASN A 72 0.41 8.86 -11.17
CA ASN A 72 -0.70 7.95 -10.81
C ASN A 72 -0.88 7.73 -9.29
N THR A 73 -0.59 8.78 -8.51
CA THR A 73 -0.69 8.77 -7.05
C THR A 73 -1.83 9.66 -6.57
N ARG A 74 -2.16 9.52 -5.28
CA ARG A 74 -2.99 10.41 -4.48
C ARG A 74 -2.10 10.97 -3.38
N CYS A 75 -2.04 12.29 -3.29
CA CYS A 75 -1.40 12.98 -2.18
C CYS A 75 -2.45 13.33 -1.11
N GLN A 76 -2.10 13.12 0.15
CA GLN A 76 -2.89 13.56 1.30
C GLN A 76 -1.97 14.21 2.32
N VAL A 77 -2.37 15.37 2.84
CA VAL A 77 -1.59 16.06 3.88
C VAL A 77 -2.00 15.53 5.24
N ILE A 78 -1.06 14.97 5.99
CA ILE A 78 -1.25 14.47 7.35
C ILE A 78 -0.21 15.15 8.24
N ASN A 79 -0.66 15.89 9.25
CA ASN A 79 0.22 16.64 10.16
C ASN A 79 1.23 17.52 9.41
N HIS A 80 0.74 18.36 8.49
CA HIS A 80 1.55 19.24 7.65
C HIS A 80 2.54 18.52 6.71
N SER A 81 2.45 17.19 6.59
CA SER A 81 3.37 16.39 5.77
C SER A 81 2.62 15.77 4.59
N PRO A 82 3.16 15.84 3.37
CA PRO A 82 2.56 15.21 2.21
C PRO A 82 2.79 13.70 2.25
N ILE A 83 1.71 12.93 2.23
CA ILE A 83 1.72 11.47 2.19
C ILE A 83 1.22 11.02 0.82
N CYS A 84 2.08 10.30 0.10
CA CYS A 84 1.81 9.81 -1.24
C CYS A 84 1.36 8.34 -1.16
N SER A 85 0.28 8.00 -1.85
CA SER A 85 -0.17 6.61 -2.05
C SER A 85 -0.57 6.38 -3.50
N CYS A 86 -0.43 5.14 -4.00
CA CYS A 86 -0.92 4.81 -5.34
C CYS A 86 -2.45 4.94 -5.40
N ARG A 87 -2.96 5.41 -6.54
CA ARG A 87 -4.42 5.42 -6.78
C ARG A 87 -4.98 3.99 -6.76
N GLN A 88 -6.28 3.88 -6.52
CA GLN A 88 -6.96 2.59 -6.57
C GLN A 88 -6.75 1.93 -7.94
N GLY A 89 -6.38 0.65 -7.95
CA GLY A 89 -6.03 -0.08 -9.18
C GLY A 89 -4.59 0.12 -9.66
N PHE A 90 -3.74 0.84 -8.91
CA PHE A 90 -2.32 1.03 -9.20
C PHE A 90 -1.43 0.48 -8.08
N THR A 91 -0.22 0.06 -8.44
CA THR A 91 0.82 -0.47 -7.55
C THR A 91 2.20 0.05 -7.97
N GLY A 92 3.19 0.00 -7.07
CA GLY A 92 4.54 0.51 -7.32
C GLY A 92 4.99 1.49 -6.24
N ASP A 93 5.89 2.41 -6.61
CA ASP A 93 6.46 3.42 -5.72
C ASP A 93 5.67 4.74 -5.82
N PRO A 94 5.02 5.22 -4.75
CA PRO A 94 4.24 6.45 -4.77
C PRO A 94 5.07 7.74 -4.83
N PHE A 95 6.38 7.71 -4.63
CA PHE A 95 7.25 8.89 -4.79
C PHE A 95 7.78 9.01 -6.22
N THR A 96 7.85 7.90 -6.95
CA THR A 96 8.34 7.87 -8.34
C THR A 96 7.18 7.74 -9.34
N ARG A 97 6.49 6.61 -9.33
CA ARG A 97 5.41 6.28 -10.27
C ARG A 97 4.69 5.00 -9.85
N CYS A 98 3.37 5.02 -9.93
CA CYS A 98 2.54 3.82 -9.85
C CYS A 98 2.10 3.33 -11.25
N TYR A 99 1.97 2.01 -11.38
CA TYR A 99 1.59 1.25 -12.57
C TYR A 99 0.25 0.56 -12.33
N THR A 100 -0.51 0.31 -13.38
CA THR A 100 -1.78 -0.43 -13.28
C THR A 100 -1.53 -1.84 -12.74
N ILE A 101 -2.32 -2.26 -11.76
CA ILE A 101 -2.26 -3.62 -11.23
C ILE A 101 -2.64 -4.58 -12.37
N PRO A 102 -1.77 -5.55 -12.73
CA PRO A 102 -2.10 -6.52 -13.76
C PRO A 102 -3.28 -7.39 -13.30
N PRO A 103 -4.11 -7.87 -14.25
CA PRO A 103 -5.16 -8.83 -13.89
C PRO A 103 -4.54 -10.07 -13.24
N PRO A 104 -5.26 -10.73 -12.32
CA PRO A 104 -4.80 -11.97 -11.74
C PRO A 104 -4.54 -12.98 -12.85
N ILE A 105 -3.42 -13.70 -12.74
CA ILE A 105 -3.11 -14.80 -13.65
C ILE A 105 -4.20 -15.86 -13.46
N TYR A 106 -4.91 -16.19 -14.53
CA TYR A 106 -5.78 -17.34 -14.56
C TYR A 106 -4.93 -18.60 -14.63
N ILE A 107 -4.86 -19.35 -13.53
CA ILE A 107 -4.23 -20.68 -13.51
C ILE A 107 -5.37 -21.69 -13.70
N PRO A 108 -5.43 -22.40 -14.84
CA PRO A 108 -6.41 -23.46 -15.02
C PRO A 108 -6.21 -24.52 -13.92
N PRO A 109 -7.28 -25.09 -13.34
CA PRO A 109 -7.14 -26.15 -12.37
C PRO A 109 -6.36 -27.30 -13.00
N THR A 110 -5.29 -27.73 -12.34
CA THR A 110 -4.58 -28.95 -12.74
C THR A 110 -5.55 -30.12 -12.64
N PRO A 111 -5.60 -31.02 -13.64
CA PRO A 111 -6.40 -32.23 -13.52
C PRO A 111 -5.91 -33.00 -12.29
N ILE A 112 -6.79 -33.18 -11.31
CA ILE A 112 -6.54 -34.03 -10.15
C ILE A 112 -6.51 -35.48 -10.62
N VAL A 113 -5.31 -35.97 -10.93
CA VAL A 113 -5.07 -37.40 -11.17
C VAL A 113 -5.27 -38.10 -9.83
N ARG A 114 -6.43 -38.71 -9.66
CA ARG A 114 -6.72 -39.56 -8.49
C ARG A 114 -6.20 -40.95 -8.80
N ASP A 115 -5.35 -41.48 -7.94
CA ASP A 115 -4.92 -42.87 -8.02
C ASP A 115 -6.14 -43.77 -7.74
N PRO A 116 -6.60 -44.59 -8.70
CA PRO A 116 -7.75 -45.47 -8.51
C PRO A 116 -7.52 -46.56 -7.44
N CYS A 117 -6.27 -46.79 -7.02
CA CYS A 117 -5.88 -47.70 -5.95
C CYS A 117 -5.80 -47.04 -4.56
N VAL A 118 -6.13 -45.74 -4.42
CA VAL A 118 -6.08 -45.03 -3.13
C VAL A 118 -7.43 -44.35 -2.80
N PRO A 119 -8.19 -44.86 -1.80
CA PRO A 119 -7.97 -46.10 -1.05
C PRO A 119 -8.22 -47.35 -1.91
N SER A 120 -7.55 -48.46 -1.59
CA SER A 120 -7.63 -49.68 -2.41
C SER A 120 -9.06 -50.25 -2.44
N PRO A 121 -9.67 -50.44 -3.63
CA PRO A 121 -10.99 -51.05 -3.78
C PRO A 121 -10.96 -52.59 -3.77
N CYS A 122 -9.78 -53.20 -3.77
CA CYS A 122 -9.60 -54.64 -4.06
C CYS A 122 -9.87 -55.60 -2.89
N GLY A 123 -10.23 -55.09 -1.72
CA GLY A 123 -10.46 -55.90 -0.51
C GLY A 123 -9.18 -56.45 0.12
N ALA A 124 -9.35 -57.20 1.23
CA ALA A 124 -8.23 -57.74 2.00
C ALA A 124 -7.47 -58.81 1.22
N ASN A 125 -6.15 -58.87 1.41
CA ASN A 125 -5.24 -59.83 0.77
C ASN A 125 -5.20 -59.76 -0.77
N SER A 126 -5.59 -58.62 -1.35
CA SER A 126 -5.54 -58.34 -2.78
C SER A 126 -4.57 -57.20 -3.09
N GLN A 127 -3.83 -57.33 -4.19
CA GLN A 127 -3.05 -56.26 -4.80
C GLN A 127 -3.91 -55.48 -5.81
N CYS A 128 -3.93 -54.15 -5.67
CA CYS A 128 -4.47 -53.22 -6.67
C CYS A 128 -3.36 -52.77 -7.64
N ARG A 129 -3.67 -52.71 -8.94
CA ARG A 129 -2.82 -52.14 -9.99
C ARG A 129 -3.68 -51.23 -10.86
N ASP A 130 -3.19 -50.03 -11.16
CA ASP A 130 -3.85 -49.16 -12.13
C ASP A 130 -3.57 -49.65 -13.55
N ILE A 131 -4.62 -50.00 -14.29
CA ILE A 131 -4.57 -50.36 -15.71
C ILE A 131 -5.41 -49.34 -16.48
N GLY A 132 -4.75 -48.31 -17.01
CA GLY A 132 -5.40 -47.31 -17.88
C GLY A 132 -6.40 -46.39 -17.17
N GLY A 133 -6.16 -46.06 -15.89
CA GLY A 133 -7.04 -45.22 -15.07
C GLY A 133 -8.14 -45.99 -14.35
N SER A 134 -8.06 -47.33 -14.32
CA SER A 134 -9.03 -48.22 -13.67
C SER A 134 -8.31 -49.18 -12.72
N PRO A 135 -8.86 -49.43 -11.52
CA PRO A 135 -8.25 -50.34 -10.57
C PRO A 135 -8.45 -51.80 -11.03
N SER A 136 -7.36 -52.53 -11.17
CA SER A 136 -7.34 -53.97 -11.44
C SER A 136 -6.88 -54.71 -10.19
N CYS A 137 -7.63 -55.73 -9.79
CA CYS A 137 -7.42 -56.46 -8.54
C CYS A 137 -6.93 -57.87 -8.82
N SER A 138 -5.91 -58.31 -8.08
CA SER A 138 -5.41 -59.69 -8.08
C SER A 138 -5.10 -60.15 -6.65
N CYS A 139 -5.18 -61.43 -6.33
CA CYS A 139 -4.79 -61.92 -5.01
C CYS A 139 -3.27 -61.79 -4.81
N LEU A 140 -2.84 -61.52 -3.58
CA LEU A 140 -1.41 -61.55 -3.22
C LEU A 140 -0.83 -62.97 -3.36
N VAL A 141 0.49 -63.07 -3.43
CA VAL A 141 1.21 -64.36 -3.48
C VAL A 141 0.80 -65.23 -2.28
N ASN A 142 0.52 -66.51 -2.51
CA ASN A 142 -0.02 -67.49 -1.55
C ASN A 142 -1.50 -67.28 -1.16
N TYR A 143 -2.23 -66.41 -1.85
CA TYR A 143 -3.68 -66.31 -1.75
C TYR A 143 -4.33 -66.72 -3.07
N MET A 144 -5.34 -67.58 -2.99
CA MET A 144 -6.12 -68.06 -4.11
C MET A 144 -7.55 -67.52 -4.07
N GLY A 145 -8.22 -67.57 -5.23
CA GLY A 145 -9.56 -67.08 -5.44
C GLY A 145 -9.60 -65.80 -6.27
N SER A 146 -10.70 -65.05 -6.14
CA SER A 146 -10.92 -63.80 -6.86
C SER A 146 -11.15 -62.66 -5.86
N PRO A 147 -10.43 -61.52 -5.99
CA PRO A 147 -10.70 -60.32 -5.20
C PRO A 147 -12.19 -59.93 -5.26
N PRO A 148 -12.78 -59.43 -4.15
CA PRO A 148 -12.16 -59.15 -2.85
C PRO A 148 -12.03 -60.37 -1.91
N ASN A 149 -12.39 -61.58 -2.37
CA ASN A 149 -12.47 -62.79 -1.57
C ASN A 149 -11.22 -63.68 -1.71
N CYS A 150 -10.04 -63.09 -1.54
CA CYS A 150 -8.77 -63.83 -1.56
C CYS A 150 -8.59 -64.61 -0.25
N ARG A 151 -8.34 -65.92 -0.36
CA ARG A 151 -8.14 -66.82 0.78
C ARG A 151 -6.73 -67.40 0.73
N PRO A 152 -6.06 -67.62 1.88
CA PRO A 152 -4.75 -68.24 1.87
C PRO A 152 -4.83 -69.64 1.25
N GLU A 153 -3.81 -70.00 0.48
CA GLU A 153 -3.68 -71.31 -0.18
C GLU A 153 -3.69 -72.47 0.83
N CYS A 154 -3.13 -72.25 2.03
CA CYS A 154 -3.16 -73.19 3.15
C CYS A 154 -3.60 -72.47 4.43
N THR A 155 -4.69 -72.91 5.07
CA THR A 155 -5.04 -72.50 6.45
C THR A 155 -4.53 -73.49 7.51
N ILE A 156 -4.05 -74.67 7.09
CA ILE A 156 -3.56 -75.73 7.95
C ILE A 156 -2.27 -76.28 7.30
N ASN A 157 -1.19 -76.37 8.07
CA ASN A 157 0.15 -76.76 7.63
C ASN A 157 0.25 -78.22 7.10
N SER A 158 -0.88 -78.93 7.01
CA SER A 158 -0.99 -80.33 6.59
C SER A 158 -1.19 -80.50 5.08
N GLU A 159 -1.48 -79.44 4.33
CA GLU A 159 -1.78 -79.50 2.87
C GLU A 159 -0.92 -78.56 2.00
N CYS A 160 0.14 -77.99 2.57
CA CYS A 160 1.16 -77.30 1.76
C CYS A 160 2.20 -78.33 1.32
N ALA A 161 2.40 -78.46 0.01
CA ALA A 161 3.29 -79.43 -0.63
C ALA A 161 4.79 -79.12 -0.43
#